data_AF-A0A966TQQ7-F1
#
_entry.id   AF-A0A966TQQ7-F1
#
_cell.length_a   1.000
_cell.length_b   1.000
_cell.length_c   1.000
_cell.angle_alpha   90.00
_cell.angle_beta   90.00
_cell.angle_gamma   90.00
#
_symmetry.space_group_name_H-M   'P 1'
#
loop_
_entity.id
_entity.type
_entity.pdbx_description
1 polymer ?
#
loop_
_entity_poly.entity_id
_entity_poly.type
_entity_poly.pdbx_seq_one_letter_code
_entity_poly.pdbx_strand_id
1 'polypeptide(L)'
;AGAGGGAFFRVAWEVDGPEIALVVDSERHGRYRQSRFPREFFDSTEYASLTNLGHRLQHDVGPAPTIKRGQRESEADGFAGALSWLMSEARRGINIQRYKGLGEMNPEQLWETTMDASQRRLSQVQIEDAVSADEIFTVLMGDEVAPRRDFIQKNAFAVSNLDV
;
A
#
# COMPACT_ATOMS: atom_id res chain seq x y z
N ALA A 1 24.14 16.59 -15.67
CA ALA A 1 24.01 16.66 -14.20
C ALA A 1 22.54 16.82 -13.86
N GLY A 2 21.90 15.75 -13.38
CA GLY A 2 20.51 15.73 -12.96
C GLY A 2 20.34 14.62 -11.92
N ALA A 3 19.97 15.00 -10.71
CA ALA A 3 19.83 14.12 -9.56
C ALA A 3 18.62 13.20 -9.72
N GLY A 4 18.79 12.08 -10.42
CA GLY A 4 17.86 10.96 -10.37
C GLY A 4 18.40 9.93 -9.39
N GLY A 5 17.80 9.80 -8.21
CA GLY A 5 18.03 8.68 -7.28
C GLY A 5 17.48 7.36 -7.85
N GLY A 6 17.89 7.01 -9.06
CA GLY A 6 17.50 5.81 -9.77
C GLY A 6 18.15 4.60 -9.12
N ALA A 7 17.39 3.52 -8.99
CA ALA A 7 17.97 2.24 -8.59
C ALA A 7 18.88 1.73 -9.72
N PHE A 8 20.07 1.28 -9.37
CA PHE A 8 20.93 0.58 -10.32
C PHE A 8 20.47 -0.87 -10.40
N PHE A 9 20.23 -1.36 -11.62
CA PHE A 9 19.85 -2.74 -11.86
C PHE A 9 20.95 -3.46 -12.63
N ARG A 10 21.34 -4.65 -12.15
CA ARG A 10 22.16 -5.60 -12.91
C ARG A 10 21.33 -6.86 -13.10
N VAL A 11 21.21 -7.30 -14.34
CA VAL A 11 20.44 -8.48 -14.72
C VAL A 11 21.41 -9.51 -15.27
N ALA A 12 21.35 -10.73 -14.74
CA ALA A 12 22.16 -11.84 -15.18
C ALA A 12 21.31 -13.12 -15.22
N TRP A 13 21.74 -14.06 -16.06
CA TRP A 13 21.23 -15.42 -16.01
C TRP A 13 22.14 -16.23 -15.10
N GLU A 14 21.54 -16.93 -14.15
CA GLU A 14 22.19 -17.95 -13.35
C GLU A 14 21.80 -19.31 -13.90
N VAL A 15 22.79 -20.13 -14.23
CA VAL A 15 22.61 -21.49 -14.76
C VAL A 15 23.37 -22.44 -13.85
N ASP A 16 22.64 -23.28 -13.13
CA ASP A 16 23.20 -24.35 -12.31
C ASP A 16 22.61 -25.70 -12.74
N GLY A 17 23.36 -26.40 -13.59
CA GLY A 17 22.89 -27.64 -14.23
C GLY A 17 21.61 -27.40 -15.05
N PRO A 18 20.49 -28.10 -14.77
CA PRO A 18 19.21 -27.89 -15.46
C PRO A 18 18.42 -26.65 -14.96
N GLU A 19 18.80 -26.06 -13.82
CA GLU A 19 18.11 -24.91 -13.27
C GLU A 19 18.60 -23.61 -13.93
N ILE A 20 17.66 -22.83 -14.46
CA ILE A 20 17.91 -21.51 -15.05
C ILE A 20 17.07 -20.50 -14.29
N ALA A 21 17.71 -19.44 -13.82
CA ALA A 21 17.03 -18.33 -13.16
C ALA A 21 17.49 -16.98 -13.71
N LEU A 22 16.56 -16.04 -13.81
CA LEU A 22 16.86 -14.63 -14.03
C LEU A 22 17.17 -14.00 -12.66
N VAL A 23 18.38 -13.50 -12.50
CA VAL A 23 18.82 -12.82 -11.27
C VAL A 23 18.85 -11.32 -11.54
N VAL A 24 18.11 -10.57 -10.73
CA VAL A 24 18.04 -9.11 -10.77
C VAL A 24 18.60 -8.56 -9.47
N ASP A 25 19.78 -7.97 -9.57
CA ASP A 25 20.38 -7.19 -8.51
C ASP A 25 19.90 -5.75 -8.60
N SER A 26 19.42 -5.20 -7.49
CA SER A 26 18.96 -3.83 -7.38
C SER A 26 19.67 -3.13 -6.23
N GLU A 27 20.21 -1.94 -6.50
CA GLU A 27 20.78 -1.08 -5.48
C GLU A 27 20.00 0.23 -5.40
N ARG A 28 19.47 0.56 -4.23
CA ARG A 28 18.79 1.84 -3.98
C ARG A 28 19.14 2.38 -2.61
N HIS A 29 19.70 3.60 -2.56
CA HIS A 29 20.16 4.26 -1.33
C HIS A 29 21.12 3.37 -0.50
N GLY A 30 22.08 2.71 -1.14
CA GLY A 30 23.04 1.81 -0.48
C GLY A 30 22.45 0.49 0.03
N ARG A 31 21.15 0.22 -0.19
CA ARG A 31 20.55 -1.08 0.07
C ARG A 31 20.60 -1.93 -1.18
N TYR A 32 21.33 -3.03 -1.08
CA TYR A 32 21.39 -4.05 -2.13
C TYR A 32 20.30 -5.10 -1.90
N ARG A 33 19.58 -5.46 -2.97
CA ARG A 33 18.62 -6.55 -3.00
C ARG A 33 18.82 -7.34 -4.28
N GLN A 34 19.13 -8.62 -4.12
CA GLN A 34 19.09 -9.61 -5.19
C GLN A 34 17.72 -10.29 -5.22
N SER A 35 17.10 -10.35 -6.40
CA SER A 35 15.83 -11.05 -6.64
C SER A 35 16.07 -12.14 -7.68
N ARG A 36 15.75 -13.39 -7.33
CA ARG A 36 15.93 -14.56 -8.20
C ARG A 36 14.57 -15.00 -8.74
N PHE A 37 14.42 -15.06 -10.05
CA PHE A 37 13.21 -15.49 -10.75
C PHE A 37 13.52 -16.81 -11.49
N PRO A 38 13.25 -17.96 -10.86
CA PRO A 38 13.48 -19.25 -11.49
C PRO A 38 12.42 -19.52 -12.56
N ARG A 39 12.59 -20.56 -13.37
CA ARG A 39 11.66 -20.90 -14.46
C ARG A 39 10.20 -21.03 -13.99
N GLU A 40 9.99 -21.65 -12.83
CA GLU A 40 8.67 -21.91 -12.24
C GLU A 40 7.91 -20.61 -11.95
N PHE A 41 8.63 -19.50 -11.71
CA PHE A 41 8.00 -18.19 -11.56
C PHE A 41 7.28 -17.78 -12.86
N PHE A 42 7.89 -18.00 -14.02
CA PHE A 42 7.31 -17.65 -15.31
C PHE A 42 6.20 -18.62 -15.74
N ASP A 43 6.28 -19.87 -15.29
CA ASP A 43 5.25 -20.89 -15.49
C ASP A 43 4.06 -20.74 -14.49
N SER A 44 4.18 -19.84 -13.51
CA SER A 44 3.16 -19.62 -12.49
C SER A 44 1.88 -18.98 -13.02
N THR A 45 0.76 -19.30 -12.37
CA THR A 45 -0.55 -18.70 -12.66
C THR A 45 -0.59 -17.19 -12.39
N GLU A 46 0.19 -16.74 -11.41
CA GLU A 46 0.33 -15.35 -11.00
C GLU A 46 1.03 -14.54 -12.09
N TYR A 47 2.15 -15.04 -12.62
CA TYR A 47 2.85 -14.40 -13.72
C TYR A 47 2.00 -14.35 -15.00
N ALA A 48 1.31 -15.44 -15.32
CA ALA A 48 0.35 -15.46 -16.42
C ALA A 48 -0.77 -14.42 -16.23
N SER A 49 -1.29 -14.27 -15.01
CA SER A 49 -2.32 -13.27 -14.70
C SER A 49 -1.81 -11.83 -14.85
N LEU A 50 -0.59 -11.56 -14.38
CA LEU A 50 0.05 -10.25 -14.51
C LEU A 50 0.33 -9.87 -15.97
N THR A 51 0.86 -10.79 -16.76
CA THR A 51 1.13 -10.57 -18.19
C THR A 51 -0.16 -10.38 -18.99
N ASN A 52 -1.19 -11.20 -18.74
CA ASN A 52 -2.50 -11.05 -19.37
C ASN A 52 -3.16 -9.71 -19.03
N LEU A 53 -3.02 -9.22 -17.79
CA LEU A 53 -3.46 -7.88 -17.44
C LEU A 53 -2.67 -6.82 -18.21
N GLY A 54 -1.34 -6.93 -18.25
CA GLY A 54 -0.47 -6.01 -18.99
C GLY A 54 -0.83 -5.92 -20.48
N HIS A 55 -1.07 -7.06 -21.13
CA HIS A 55 -1.50 -7.11 -22.53
C HIS A 55 -2.85 -6.47 -22.75
N ARG A 56 -3.85 -6.75 -21.89
CA ARG A 56 -5.18 -6.10 -21.98
C ARG A 56 -5.07 -4.59 -21.83
N LEU A 57 -4.29 -4.11 -20.86
CA LEU A 57 -4.09 -2.67 -20.67
C LEU A 57 -3.41 -2.03 -21.88
N GLN A 58 -2.38 -2.65 -22.45
CA GLN A 58 -1.73 -2.14 -23.67
C GLN A 58 -2.66 -2.15 -24.87
N HIS A 59 -3.50 -3.18 -25.02
CA HIS A 59 -4.44 -3.30 -26.13
C HIS A 59 -5.62 -2.32 -26.01
N ASP A 60 -6.28 -2.28 -24.86
CA ASP A 60 -7.53 -1.54 -24.67
C ASP A 60 -7.30 -0.06 -24.40
N VAL A 61 -6.18 0.30 -23.75
CA VAL A 61 -5.88 1.69 -23.34
C VAL A 61 -4.80 2.31 -24.24
N GLY A 62 -3.83 1.51 -24.67
CA GLY A 62 -2.70 2.00 -25.45
C GLY A 62 -1.63 2.73 -24.63
N PRO A 63 -0.54 3.14 -25.29
CA PRO A 63 0.60 3.80 -24.64
C PRO A 63 0.35 5.28 -24.34
N ALA A 64 -0.57 5.95 -25.04
CA ALA A 64 -0.82 7.38 -24.89
C ALA A 64 -2.33 7.69 -24.86
N PRO A 65 -3.07 7.24 -23.83
CA PRO A 65 -4.51 7.51 -23.77
C PRO A 65 -4.79 8.99 -23.54
N THR A 66 -5.78 9.51 -24.28
CA THR A 66 -6.43 10.78 -23.94
C THR A 66 -7.49 10.52 -22.87
N ILE A 67 -7.40 11.25 -21.76
CA ILE A 67 -8.27 11.12 -20.59
C ILE A 67 -9.04 12.40 -20.35
N LYS A 68 -10.35 12.25 -20.10
CA LYS A 68 -11.26 13.37 -19.92
C LYS A 68 -12.13 13.17 -18.68
N ARG A 69 -12.28 14.24 -17.90
CA ARG A 69 -13.19 14.31 -16.76
C ARG A 69 -13.90 15.66 -16.74
N GLY A 70 -15.21 15.65 -16.97
CA GLY A 70 -16.00 16.87 -17.14
C GLY A 70 -15.44 17.69 -18.31
N GLN A 71 -15.01 18.93 -18.02
CA GLN A 71 -14.47 19.85 -19.01
C GLN A 71 -12.94 19.85 -19.12
N ARG A 72 -12.25 18.99 -18.36
CA ARG A 72 -10.78 18.90 -18.38
C ARG A 72 -10.34 17.64 -19.11
N GLU A 73 -9.27 17.77 -19.86
CA GLU A 73 -8.69 16.73 -20.70
C GLU A 73 -7.16 16.79 -20.63
N SER A 74 -6.51 15.64 -20.73
CA SER A 74 -5.05 15.50 -20.78
C SER A 74 -4.69 14.27 -21.60
N GLU A 75 -3.47 14.24 -22.13
CA GLU A 75 -2.82 12.99 -22.53
C GLU A 75 -2.07 12.43 -21.31
N ALA A 76 -1.97 11.10 -21.24
CA ALA A 76 -1.23 10.39 -20.20
C ALA A 76 -0.29 9.35 -20.81
N ASP A 77 0.74 8.97 -20.04
CA ASP A 77 1.65 7.87 -20.38
C ASP A 77 1.09 6.55 -19.82
N GLY A 78 0.41 5.82 -20.70
CA GLY A 78 -0.27 4.56 -20.41
C GLY A 78 -1.37 4.64 -19.33
N PHE A 79 -1.85 3.46 -18.93
CA PHE A 79 -2.93 3.34 -17.95
C PHE A 79 -2.57 3.88 -16.56
N ALA A 80 -1.33 3.70 -16.11
CA ALA A 80 -0.90 4.15 -14.78
C ALA A 80 -0.91 5.68 -14.68
N GLY A 81 -0.38 6.38 -15.70
CA GLY A 81 -0.46 7.84 -15.78
C GLY A 81 -1.91 8.31 -15.84
N ALA A 82 -2.74 7.62 -16.62
CA ALA A 82 -4.14 7.93 -16.78
C ALA A 82 -4.91 7.85 -15.45
N LEU A 83 -4.73 6.76 -14.70
CA LEU A 83 -5.35 6.55 -13.40
C LEU A 83 -4.88 7.59 -12.38
N SER A 84 -3.58 7.90 -12.35
CA SER A 84 -3.02 8.91 -11.44
C SER A 84 -3.64 10.29 -11.69
N TRP A 85 -3.79 10.69 -12.96
CA TRP A 85 -4.46 11.94 -13.31
C TRP A 85 -5.95 11.94 -12.93
N LEU A 86 -6.66 10.83 -13.19
CA LEU A 86 -8.08 10.73 -12.81
C LEU A 86 -8.28 10.85 -11.30
N MET A 87 -7.38 10.25 -10.51
CA MET A 87 -7.40 10.32 -9.05
C MET A 87 -7.05 11.71 -8.52
N SER A 88 -6.09 12.41 -9.14
CA SER A 88 -5.75 13.79 -8.75
C SER A 88 -6.90 14.74 -9.05
N GLU A 89 -7.52 14.61 -10.23
CA GLU A 89 -8.68 15.41 -10.62
C GLU A 89 -9.91 15.05 -9.79
N ALA A 90 -10.00 13.82 -9.25
CA ALA A 90 -11.02 13.42 -8.29
C ALA A 90 -10.92 14.12 -6.95
N ARG A 91 -9.71 14.31 -6.46
CA ARG A 91 -9.44 14.93 -5.15
C ARG A 91 -9.45 16.45 -5.24
N ARG A 92 -9.40 17.02 -6.44
CA ARG A 92 -9.33 18.45 -6.66
C ARG A 92 -10.55 19.16 -6.07
N GLY A 93 -10.31 20.11 -5.18
CA GLY A 93 -11.36 20.91 -4.53
C GLY A 93 -12.06 20.20 -3.35
N ILE A 94 -11.68 18.95 -3.05
CA ILE A 94 -12.16 18.26 -1.86
C ILE A 94 -11.20 18.56 -0.71
N ASN A 95 -11.72 19.09 0.38
CA ASN A 95 -10.99 19.15 1.65
C ASN A 95 -11.31 17.88 2.45
N ILE A 96 -10.29 17.10 2.79
CA ILE A 96 -10.43 15.86 3.55
C ILE A 96 -9.90 16.13 4.96
N GLN A 97 -10.79 16.10 5.95
CA GLN A 97 -10.42 16.18 7.35
C GLN A 97 -10.54 14.80 7.99
N ARG A 98 -9.48 14.40 8.69
CA ARG A 98 -9.43 13.16 9.46
C ARG A 98 -9.48 13.52 10.94
N TYR A 99 -10.51 13.05 11.63
CA TYR A 99 -10.65 13.20 13.08
C TYR A 99 -9.72 12.22 13.79
N LYS A 100 -8.75 12.71 14.57
CA LYS A 100 -7.83 11.88 15.37
C LYS A 100 -8.33 11.69 16.80
N GLY A 101 -9.17 12.59 17.29
CA GLY A 101 -9.90 12.46 18.55
C GLY A 101 -11.34 12.95 18.46
N LEU A 102 -12.17 12.51 19.41
CA LEU A 102 -13.57 12.93 19.51
C LEU A 102 -13.72 14.44 19.78
N GLY A 103 -12.74 15.06 20.44
CA GLY A 103 -12.73 16.50 20.72
C GLY A 103 -12.46 17.40 19.51
N GLU A 104 -12.11 16.84 18.34
CA GLU A 104 -11.99 17.60 17.09
C GLU A 104 -13.35 17.81 16.40
N MET A 105 -14.39 17.14 16.89
CA MET A 105 -15.76 17.25 16.38
C MET A 105 -16.55 18.26 17.21
N ASN A 106 -17.40 19.04 16.54
CA ASN A 106 -18.41 19.83 17.24
C ASN A 106 -19.52 18.91 17.82
N PRO A 107 -20.23 19.32 18.89
CA PRO A 107 -21.23 18.47 19.54
C PRO A 107 -22.32 17.92 18.61
N GLU A 108 -22.79 18.72 17.65
CA GLU A 108 -23.78 18.29 16.65
C GLU A 108 -23.25 17.17 15.75
N GLN A 109 -22.00 17.30 15.28
CA GLN A 109 -21.35 16.28 14.46
C GLN A 109 -21.12 14.99 15.24
N LEU A 110 -20.71 15.07 16.50
CA LEU A 110 -20.51 13.90 17.36
C LEU A 110 -21.85 13.16 17.57
N TRP A 111 -22.93 13.90 17.80
CA TRP A 111 -24.26 13.32 17.94
C TRP A 111 -24.70 12.59 16.67
N GLU A 112 -24.68 13.27 15.54
CA GLU A 112 -25.15 12.74 14.25
C GLU A 112 -24.33 11.54 13.77
N THR A 113 -23.02 11.56 13.95
CA THR A 113 -22.13 10.52 13.40
C THR A 113 -21.93 9.33 14.34
N THR A 114 -21.97 9.55 15.66
CA THR A 114 -21.52 8.56 16.64
C THR A 114 -22.60 8.15 17.64
N MET A 115 -23.51 9.05 18.03
CA MET A 115 -24.47 8.78 19.12
C MET A 115 -25.87 8.41 18.62
N ASP A 116 -26.33 8.97 17.50
CA ASP A 116 -27.66 8.71 16.95
C ASP A 116 -27.85 7.22 16.65
N ALA A 117 -28.88 6.61 17.26
CA ALA A 117 -29.21 5.21 17.06
C ALA A 117 -29.53 4.85 15.60
N SER A 118 -29.95 5.83 14.78
CA SER A 118 -30.26 5.60 13.37
C SER A 118 -29.02 5.52 12.47
N GLN A 119 -27.92 6.20 12.85
CA GLN A 119 -26.70 6.34 12.03
C GLN A 119 -25.47 5.65 12.63
N ARG A 120 -25.45 5.46 13.96
CA ARG A 120 -24.27 4.95 14.67
C ARG A 120 -23.91 3.54 14.23
N ARG A 121 -22.60 3.27 14.19
CA ARG A 121 -22.05 1.92 14.05
C ARG A 121 -21.42 1.51 15.36
N LEU A 122 -21.94 0.45 15.96
CA LEU A 122 -21.41 -0.13 17.20
C LEU A 122 -20.65 -1.41 16.87
N SER A 123 -19.54 -1.62 17.58
CA SER A 123 -18.82 -2.90 17.59
C SER A 123 -19.09 -3.60 18.91
N GLN A 124 -19.56 -4.84 18.85
CA GLN A 124 -19.78 -5.66 20.03
C GLN A 124 -18.47 -6.34 20.44
N VAL A 125 -18.12 -6.27 21.73
CA VAL A 125 -16.92 -6.88 22.30
C VAL A 125 -17.25 -8.30 22.77
N GLN A 126 -16.42 -9.27 22.40
CA GLN A 126 -16.50 -10.66 22.87
C GLN A 126 -15.48 -10.94 23.98
N ILE A 127 -15.59 -12.10 24.63
CA ILE A 127 -14.71 -12.46 25.74
C ILE A 127 -13.27 -12.63 25.24
N GLU A 128 -13.11 -13.19 24.04
CA GLU A 128 -11.83 -13.40 23.37
C GLU A 128 -11.10 -12.08 23.10
N ASP A 129 -11.84 -11.02 22.78
CA ASP A 129 -11.29 -9.67 22.58
C ASP A 129 -10.73 -9.11 23.89
N ALA A 130 -11.40 -9.37 25.02
CA ALA A 130 -10.94 -8.92 26.33
C ALA A 130 -9.65 -9.62 26.78
N VAL A 131 -9.55 -10.93 26.53
CA VAL A 131 -8.31 -11.70 26.79
C VAL A 131 -7.16 -11.17 25.93
N SER A 132 -7.40 -10.99 24.63
CA SER A 132 -6.40 -10.46 23.70
C SER A 132 -5.93 -9.05 24.09
N ALA A 133 -6.85 -8.20 24.57
CA ALA A 133 -6.53 -6.86 25.05
C ALA A 133 -5.64 -6.89 26.31
N ASP A 134 -5.90 -7.79 27.25
CA ASP A 134 -5.09 -7.95 28.47
C ASP A 134 -3.67 -8.46 28.17
N GLU A 135 -3.54 -9.39 27.23
CA GLU A 135 -2.23 -9.86 26.74
C GLU A 135 -1.42 -8.71 26.12
N ILE A 136 -2.03 -7.93 25.23
CA ILE A 136 -1.38 -6.76 24.61
C ILE A 136 -1.02 -5.72 25.68
N PHE A 137 -1.91 -5.47 26.65
CA PHE A 137 -1.64 -4.57 27.76
C PHE A 137 -0.44 -5.03 28.57
N THR A 138 -0.37 -6.32 28.92
CA THR A 138 0.76 -6.92 29.65
C THR A 138 2.07 -6.80 28.87
N VAL A 139 2.06 -7.06 27.56
CA VAL A 139 3.24 -6.91 26.70
C VAL A 139 3.71 -5.46 26.60
N LEU A 140 2.78 -4.50 26.48
CA LEU A 140 3.11 -3.09 26.31
C LEU A 140 3.42 -2.38 27.63
N MET A 141 2.77 -2.74 28.73
CA MET A 141 2.85 -2.05 30.03
C MET A 141 3.58 -2.86 31.11
N GLY A 142 3.98 -4.10 30.84
CA GLY A 142 4.75 -4.93 31.77
C GLY A 142 6.21 -4.49 31.93
N ASP A 143 6.92 -5.08 32.88
CA ASP A 143 8.29 -4.67 33.20
C ASP A 143 9.33 -5.19 32.19
N GLU A 144 9.00 -6.22 31.42
CA GLU A 144 9.92 -6.84 30.47
C GLU A 144 10.11 -6.00 29.19
N VAL A 145 11.34 -5.53 28.98
CA VAL A 145 11.68 -4.66 27.85
C VAL A 145 11.73 -5.40 26.51
N ALA A 146 12.19 -6.67 26.51
CA ALA A 146 12.39 -7.41 25.26
C ALA A 146 11.08 -7.73 24.51
N PRO A 147 10.02 -8.27 25.16
CA PRO A 147 8.74 -8.51 24.49
C PRO A 147 8.10 -7.23 23.95
N ARG A 148 8.13 -6.14 24.73
CA ARG A 148 7.65 -4.82 24.31
C ARG A 148 8.37 -4.34 23.05
N ARG A 149 9.70 -4.39 23.02
CA ARG A 149 10.51 -3.93 21.88
C ARG A 149 10.20 -4.72 20.62
N ASP A 150 10.13 -6.05 20.73
CA ASP A 150 9.84 -6.92 19.59
C ASP A 150 8.42 -6.68 19.05
N PHE A 151 7.44 -6.46 19.94
CA PHE A 151 6.08 -6.10 19.55
C PHE A 151 6.05 -4.78 18.76
N ILE A 152 6.72 -3.72 19.25
CA ILE A 152 6.79 -2.42 18.56
C ILE A 152 7.45 -2.57 17.19
N GLN A 153 8.57 -3.29 17.09
CA GLN A 153 9.30 -3.45 15.83
C GLN A 153 8.51 -4.24 14.79
N LYS A 154 7.83 -5.33 15.18
CA LYS A 154 6.99 -6.12 14.27
C LYS A 154 5.81 -5.31 13.73
N ASN A 155 5.19 -4.49 14.57
CA ASN A 155 3.99 -3.73 14.21
C ASN A 155 4.29 -2.32 13.65
N ALA A 156 5.56 -1.87 13.68
CA ALA A 156 5.96 -0.54 13.23
C ALA A 156 5.54 -0.23 11.78
N PHE A 157 5.52 -1.23 10.90
CA PHE A 157 5.12 -1.08 9.50
C PHE A 157 3.63 -1.27 9.24
N ALA A 158 2.88 -1.83 10.21
CA ALA A 158 1.43 -1.99 10.11
C ALA A 158 0.69 -0.66 10.33
N VAL A 159 1.38 0.31 10.93
CA VAL A 159 0.86 1.65 11.20
C VAL A 159 1.18 2.56 10.01
N SER A 160 0.21 2.74 9.10
CA SER A 160 0.36 3.64 7.95
C SER A 160 -0.02 5.10 8.23
N ASN A 161 -0.55 5.38 9.43
CA ASN A 161 -1.49 6.48 9.64
C ASN A 161 -1.31 7.21 11.00
N LEU A 162 -0.12 7.12 11.61
CA LEU A 162 0.28 7.93 12.77
C LEU A 162 0.95 9.21 12.23
N ASP A 163 0.38 10.38 12.51
CA ASP A 163 0.98 11.70 12.27
C ASP A 163 1.27 12.15 10.82
N VAL A 164 0.26 12.12 9.96
CA VAL A 164 0.12 13.08 8.84
C VAL A 164 -1.01 14.05 9.16
#